data_AF-A0A1M2VAY0-F1
#
_entry.id   AF-A0A1M2VAY0-F1
#
_cell.length_a   1.000
_cell.length_b   1.000
_cell.length_c   1.000
_cell.angle_alpha   90.00
_cell.angle_beta   90.00
_cell.angle_gamma   90.00
#
_symmetry.space_group_name_H-M   'P 1'
#
loop_
_entity.id
_entity.type
_entity.pdbx_description
1 polymer ?
#
loop_
_entity_poly.entity_id
_entity_poly.type
_entity_poly.pdbx_seq_one_letter_code
_entity_poly.pdbx_strand_id
1 'polypeptide(L)' 'MSVEQPTPAPPAPDAAPAVVDTPSTKPALPSTQKAWRATRSGKPADVLALVDVPVPATLKKGEVLVKVQAAALNPV' A
#
# COMPACT_ATOMS: atom_id res chain seq x y z
N MET A 1 -51.63 37.50 32.39
CA MET A 1 -51.39 36.87 31.07
C MET A 1 -50.12 37.48 30.51
N SER A 2 -48.98 36.79 30.66
CA SER A 2 -47.77 36.93 29.85
C SER A 2 -46.84 35.79 30.24
N VAL A 3 -46.44 35.03 29.22
CA VAL A 3 -45.77 33.73 29.28
C VAL A 3 -44.26 33.87 29.34
N GLU A 4 -43.68 32.82 29.92
CA GLU A 4 -42.28 32.41 30.07
C GLU A 4 -41.42 32.47 28.79
N GLN A 5 -40.12 32.78 28.95
CA GLN A 5 -39.03 32.05 28.29
C GLN A 5 -37.69 32.27 29.02
N PRO A 6 -36.96 31.23 29.47
CA PRO A 6 -35.60 31.36 29.98
C PRO A 6 -34.57 31.20 28.84
N THR A 7 -33.60 32.11 28.80
CA THR A 7 -32.47 32.13 27.86
C THR A 7 -31.52 30.93 28.06
N PRO A 8 -31.04 30.26 26.99
CA PRO A 8 -30.07 29.15 27.12
C PRO A 8 -28.66 29.66 27.45
N ALA A 9 -27.94 28.88 28.27
CA ALA A 9 -26.55 29.08 28.64
C ALA A 9 -25.57 29.02 27.44
N PRO A 10 -24.41 29.70 27.51
CA PRO A 10 -23.40 29.68 26.44
C PRO A 10 -22.75 28.28 26.27
N PRO A 11 -22.34 27.91 25.04
CA PRO A 11 -21.73 26.61 24.76
C PRO A 11 -20.29 26.52 25.31
N ALA A 12 -19.91 25.31 25.72
CA ALA A 12 -18.59 24.95 26.23
C ALA A 12 -17.46 25.17 25.19
N PRO A 13 -16.21 25.42 25.62
CA PRO A 13 -15.08 25.68 24.72
C PRO A 13 -14.48 24.39 24.12
N ASP A 14 -14.13 24.48 22.84
CA ASP A 14 -13.12 23.70 22.12
C ASP A 14 -13.10 22.16 22.30
N ALA A 15 -13.92 21.49 21.49
CA ALA A 15 -13.62 20.11 21.09
C ALA A 15 -12.53 20.17 20.00
N ALA A 16 -11.32 19.73 20.36
CA ALA A 16 -10.24 19.47 19.42
C ALA A 16 -10.74 18.64 18.21
N PRO A 17 -10.29 18.92 16.98
CA PRO A 17 -10.72 18.13 15.84
C PRO A 17 -10.27 16.69 16.05
N ALA A 18 -11.25 15.80 16.17
CA ALA A 18 -11.03 14.36 16.11
C ALA A 18 -10.21 14.08 14.85
N VAL A 19 -9.02 13.52 15.03
CA VAL A 19 -8.21 12.99 13.95
C VAL A 19 -9.06 11.90 13.30
N VAL A 20 -9.65 12.22 12.15
CA VAL A 20 -10.47 11.27 11.42
C VAL A 20 -9.50 10.27 10.81
N ASP A 21 -9.38 9.11 11.45
CA ASP A 21 -8.70 7.93 10.88
C ASP A 21 -9.43 7.56 9.59
N THR A 22 -8.97 8.14 8.49
CA THR A 22 -9.44 7.80 7.15
C THR A 22 -8.87 6.42 6.85
N PRO A 23 -9.67 5.37 6.62
CA PRO A 23 -9.13 4.06 6.30
C PRO A 23 -8.37 4.17 4.99
N SER A 24 -7.04 4.00 5.07
CA SER A 24 -6.19 3.88 3.90
C SER A 24 -6.63 2.62 3.15
N THR A 25 -7.37 2.78 2.05
CA THR A 25 -7.71 1.67 1.16
C THR A 25 -6.41 1.08 0.63
N LYS A 26 -5.97 -0.05 1.22
CA LYS A 26 -4.81 -0.80 0.74
C LYS A 26 -5.14 -1.29 -0.68
N PRO A 27 -4.40 -0.88 -1.73
CA PRO A 27 -4.66 -1.35 -3.07
C PRO A 27 -4.62 -2.88 -3.13
N ALA A 28 -5.58 -3.49 -3.80
CA ALA A 28 -5.57 -4.93 -4.03
C ALA A 28 -4.29 -5.33 -4.78
N LEU A 29 -3.64 -6.39 -4.34
CA LEU A 29 -2.42 -6.89 -4.98
C LEU A 29 -2.76 -7.45 -6.37
N PRO A 30 -1.95 -7.17 -7.39
CA PRO A 30 -2.15 -7.78 -8.70
C PRO A 30 -1.88 -9.29 -8.63
N SER A 31 -2.55 -10.07 -9.47
CA SER A 31 -2.34 -11.53 -9.55
C SER A 31 -1.03 -11.90 -10.24
N THR A 32 -0.53 -11.04 -11.13
CA THR A 32 0.72 -11.22 -11.86
C THR A 32 1.60 -9.96 -11.79
N GLN A 33 2.90 -10.14 -12.03
CA GLN A 33 3.90 -9.08 -12.10
C GLN A 33 4.93 -9.40 -13.19
N LYS A 34 5.61 -8.37 -13.70
CA LYS A 34 6.73 -8.54 -14.63
C LYS A 34 8.01 -8.91 -13.87
N ALA A 35 8.77 -9.86 -14.39
CA ALA A 35 10.06 -10.27 -13.85
C ALA A 35 11.05 -10.63 -14.97
N TRP A 36 12.32 -10.30 -14.77
CA TRP A 36 13.42 -10.83 -15.59
C TRP A 36 13.73 -12.26 -15.14
N ARG A 37 13.61 -13.24 -16.04
CA ARG A 37 14.00 -14.64 -15.79
C ARG A 37 15.15 -15.07 -16.70
N ALA A 38 16.12 -15.77 -16.12
CA ALA A 38 17.11 -16.53 -16.89
C ALA A 38 16.45 -17.81 -17.41
N THR A 39 16.38 -17.95 -18.73
CA THR A 39 15.69 -19.07 -19.39
C THR A 39 16.62 -20.23 -19.77
N ARG A 40 17.92 -19.94 -19.89
CA ARG A 40 18.99 -20.86 -20.24
C ARG A 40 20.35 -20.28 -19.83
N SER A 41 21.41 -21.07 -19.94
CA SER A 41 22.78 -20.59 -19.75
C SER A 41 23.30 -19.82 -20.97
N GLY A 42 24.08 -18.76 -20.76
CA GLY A 42 24.65 -17.94 -21.83
C GLY A 42 24.89 -16.49 -21.44
N LYS A 43 25.14 -15.63 -22.43
CA LYS A 43 25.31 -14.19 -22.21
C LYS A 43 23.99 -13.57 -21.75
N PRO A 44 23.98 -12.63 -20.76
CA PRO A 44 22.74 -12.04 -20.24
C PRO A 44 21.77 -11.52 -21.31
N ALA A 45 22.32 -10.90 -22.37
CA ALA A 45 21.55 -10.37 -23.49
C ALA A 45 20.71 -11.43 -24.25
N ASP A 46 21.16 -12.69 -24.26
CA ASP A 46 20.55 -13.77 -25.03
C ASP A 46 19.67 -14.71 -24.18
N VAL A 47 19.67 -14.52 -22.86
CA VAL A 47 19.09 -15.48 -21.90
C VAL A 47 18.11 -14.88 -20.90
N LEU A 48 18.13 -13.57 -20.69
CA LEU A 48 17.16 -12.87 -19.85
C LEU A 48 15.92 -12.52 -20.67
N ALA A 49 14.76 -12.93 -20.16
CA ALA A 49 13.46 -12.60 -20.73
C ALA A 49 12.60 -11.87 -19.70
N LEU A 50 11.93 -10.79 -20.12
CA LEU A 50 10.93 -10.09 -19.31
C LEU A 50 9.59 -10.80 -19.49
N VAL A 51 9.11 -11.45 -18.44
CA VAL A 51 7.90 -12.30 -18.47
C VAL A 51 6.94 -11.95 -17.35
N ASP A 52 5.67 -12.32 -17.48
CA ASP A 52 4.70 -12.26 -16.39
C ASP A 52 4.83 -13.50 -15.49
N VAL A 53 4.84 -13.27 -14.17
CA VAL A 53 4.87 -14.32 -13.15
C VAL A 53 3.81 -14.04 -12.08
N PRO A 54 3.29 -15.06 -11.39
CA PRO A 54 2.36 -14.85 -10.28
C PRO A 54 2.99 -14.04 -9.14
N VAL A 55 2.21 -13.15 -8.53
CA VAL A 55 2.59 -12.54 -7.25
C VAL A 55 2.34 -13.56 -6.14
N PRO A 56 3.30 -13.77 -5.21
CA PRO A 56 3.09 -14.67 -4.07
C PRO A 56 1.88 -14.24 -3.24
N ALA A 57 0.86 -15.12 -3.16
CA ALA A 57 -0.36 -14.86 -2.40
C ALA A 57 -0.20 -15.17 -0.89
N THR A 58 0.75 -16.03 -0.54
CA THR A 58 1.04 -16.44 0.84
C THR A 58 2.51 -16.24 1.14
N LEU A 59 2.80 -15.71 2.33
CA LEU A 59 4.16 -15.47 2.83
C LEU A 59 4.35 -16.24 4.13
N LYS A 60 5.56 -16.75 4.37
CA LYS A 60 5.92 -17.36 5.66
C LYS A 60 6.16 -16.27 6.71
N LYS A 61 6.12 -16.67 7.98
CA LYS A 61 6.46 -15.75 9.09
C LYS A 61 7.87 -15.19 8.89
N GLY A 62 7.98 -13.87 8.87
CA GLY A 62 9.25 -13.15 8.67
C GLY A 62 9.55 -12.76 7.22
N GLU A 63 8.76 -13.24 6.25
CA GLU A 63 8.86 -12.79 4.86
C GLU A 63 8.03 -11.52 4.63
N VAL A 64 8.47 -10.69 3.68
CA VAL A 64 7.77 -9.47 3.28
C VAL A 64 7.67 -9.40 1.76
N LEU A 65 6.56 -8.88 1.26
CA LEU A 65 6.38 -8.57 -0.16
C LEU A 65 6.68 -7.09 -0.39
N VAL A 66 7.64 -6.82 -1.27
CA VAL A 66 8.11 -5.46 -1.57
C VAL A 66 7.78 -5.10 -3.02
N LYS A 67 7.16 -3.93 -3.23
CA LYS A 67 7.02 -3.34 -4.57
C LYS A 67 8.35 -2.72 -4.98
N VAL A 68 9.05 -3.35 -5.91
CA VAL A 68 10.34 -2.88 -6.42
C VAL A 68 10.11 -1.66 -7.33
N GLN A 69 10.76 -0.54 -7.00
CA GLN A 69 10.76 0.67 -7.85
C GLN A 69 11.95 0.69 -8.81
N ALA A 70 13.10 0.24 -8.32
CA ALA A 70 14.34 0.11 -9.09
C ALA A 70 15.19 -1.02 -8.51
N ALA A 71 16.06 -1.58 -9.34
CA ALA A 71 17.06 -2.57 -8.96
C ALA A 71 18.38 -2.27 -9.69
N ALA A 72 19.50 -2.71 -9.12
CA ALA A 72 20.82 -2.56 -9.70
C ALA A 72 21.31 -3.90 -10.29
N LEU A 73 22.25 -3.82 -11.23
CA LEU A 73 23.00 -4.97 -11.72
C LEU A 73 24.32 -5.07 -10.94
N ASN A 74 24.56 -6.22 -10.32
CA ASN A 74 25.82 -6.53 -9.67
C ASN A 74 26.76 -7.28 -10.64
N PRO A 75 28.08 -7.06 -10.59
CA PRO A 75 29.04 -7.84 -11.39
C PRO A 75 29.13 -9.29 -10.91
N VAL A 76 29.74 -10.14 -11.74
CA VAL A 76 30.09 -11.55 -11.44
C VAL A 76 31.59 -11.72 -11.31
#